data_AF-A0A3C1ZL44-F1
#
_entry.id   AF-A0A3C1ZL44-F1
#
_cell.length_a   1.000
_cell.length_b   1.000
_cell.length_c   1.000
_cell.angle_alpha   90.00
_cell.angle_beta   90.00
_cell.angle_gamma   90.00
#
_symmetry.space_group_name_H-M   'P 1'
#
loop_
_entity.id
_entity.type
_entity.pdbx_description
1 polymer ?
#
loop_
_entity_poly.entity_id
_entity_poly.type
_entity_poly.pdbx_seq_one_letter_code
_entity_poly.pdbx_strand_id
1 'polypeptide(L)' 'MTLPELAGGADLFEIPESLYIHIPFCSSRCGYCDFHSFAAGRGSKEGERYVEVLLRRAKALKAE' A
#
# COMPACT_ATOMS: atom_id res chain seq x y z
N MET A 1 12.74 9.25 -20.49
CA MET A 1 12.35 10.21 -19.43
C MET A 1 11.97 9.40 -18.19
N THR A 2 12.95 8.61 -17.76
CA THR A 2 12.89 7.56 -16.75
C THR A 2 13.32 8.17 -15.42
N LEU A 3 12.50 8.00 -14.38
CA LEU A 3 12.73 8.47 -13.01
C LEU A 3 14.12 8.00 -12.52
N PRO A 4 15.10 8.91 -12.30
CA PRO A 4 16.43 8.56 -11.82
C PRO A 4 16.61 8.60 -10.29
N GLU A 5 15.54 8.58 -9.47
CA GLU A 5 15.68 8.82 -8.01
C GLU A 5 15.05 7.72 -7.14
N LEU A 6 15.25 6.46 -7.53
CA LEU A 6 15.12 5.29 -6.64
C LEU A 6 16.46 4.56 -6.43
N ALA A 7 17.56 5.25 -6.73
CA ALA A 7 18.92 4.80 -6.44
C ALA A 7 19.55 5.74 -5.39
N GLY A 8 18.96 5.76 -4.19
CA GLY A 8 19.67 6.17 -2.99
C GLY A 8 20.68 5.07 -2.66
N GLY A 9 21.86 5.14 -3.26
CA GLY A 9 22.98 4.28 -2.94
C GLY A 9 23.62 4.67 -1.61
N ALA A 10 23.94 3.64 -0.83
CA ALA A 10 24.89 3.58 0.28
C ALA A 10 24.37 3.83 1.72
N ASP A 11 23.48 2.96 2.20
CA ASP A 11 23.81 2.10 3.36
C ASP A 11 22.97 0.81 3.32
N LEU A 12 23.61 -0.37 3.39
CA LEU A 12 22.97 -1.66 3.08
C LEU A 12 22.29 -2.35 4.27
N PHE A 13 22.05 -1.64 5.38
CA PHE A 13 21.34 -2.19 6.54
C PHE A 13 20.58 -1.13 7.37
N GLU A 14 20.07 -0.08 6.74
CA GLU A 14 19.18 0.86 7.42
C GLU A 14 17.73 0.40 7.37
N ILE A 15 17.12 0.33 8.55
CA ILE A 15 15.67 0.12 8.70
C ILE A 15 15.01 1.30 7.97
N PRO A 16 14.11 1.07 7.00
CA PRO A 16 13.51 2.16 6.25
C PRO A 16 12.81 3.13 7.21
N GLU A 17 13.16 4.42 7.12
CA GLU A 17 12.65 5.47 8.01
C GLU A 17 11.14 5.75 7.81
N SER A 18 10.56 5.27 6.71
CA SER A 18 9.16 5.47 6.37
C SER A 18 8.55 4.24 5.70
N LEU A 19 7.23 4.09 5.88
CA LEU A 19 6.43 3.04 5.27
C LEU A 19 5.19 3.67 4.62
N TYR A 20 5.04 3.47 3.31
CA TYR A 20 3.83 3.84 2.59
C TYR A 20 2.91 2.62 2.45
N ILE A 21 1.66 2.75 2.94
CA ILE A 21 0.62 1.74 2.76
C ILE A 21 -0.52 2.38 1.97
N HIS A 22 -0.77 1.86 0.78
CA HIS A 22 -1.89 2.30 -0.04
C HIS A 22 -3.21 1.73 0.51
N ILE A 23 -4.27 2.54 0.58
CA ILE A 23 -5.62 2.09 0.97
C ILE A 23 -6.57 2.36 -0.20
N PRO A 24 -6.88 1.35 -1.03
CA PRO A 24 -7.59 1.55 -2.30
C PRO A 24 -9.12 1.48 -2.15
N PHE A 25 -9.70 1.86 -1.01
CA PHE A 25 -11.14 1.69 -0.76
C PHE A 25 -11.84 3.02 -0.48
N CYS A 26 -12.99 3.22 -1.09
CA CYS A 26 -13.85 4.39 -0.88
C CYS A 26 -15.31 3.96 -0.81
N SER A 27 -16.17 4.68 -0.07
CA SER A 27 -17.61 4.34 -0.01
C SER A 27 -18.29 4.35 -1.38
N SER A 28 -17.79 5.19 -2.30
CA SER A 28 -18.18 5.30 -3.69
C SER A 28 -17.04 5.93 -4.49
N ARG A 29 -17.02 5.74 -5.82
CA ARG A 29 -16.03 6.36 -6.69
C ARG A 29 -16.55 7.71 -7.20
N CYS A 30 -15.80 8.79 -6.98
CA CYS A 30 -16.14 10.11 -7.54
C CYS A 30 -15.89 10.13 -9.05
N GLY A 31 -16.70 10.89 -9.80
CA GLY A 31 -16.57 10.99 -11.27
C GLY A 31 -15.26 11.62 -11.76
N TYR A 32 -14.55 12.34 -10.90
CA TYR A 32 -13.26 12.95 -11.17
C TYR A 32 -12.08 12.18 -10.54
N CYS A 33 -12.33 11.02 -9.89
CA CYS A 33 -11.30 10.32 -9.12
C CYS A 33 -10.30 9.60 -10.04
N ASP A 34 -9.05 10.08 -10.02
CA ASP A 34 -7.90 9.48 -10.71
C ASP A 34 -7.01 8.61 -9.78
N PHE A 35 -7.33 8.56 -8.48
CA PHE A 35 -6.64 7.63 -7.59
C PHE A 35 -7.05 6.18 -7.88
N HIS A 36 -6.08 5.27 -7.72
CA HIS A 36 -6.33 3.83 -7.77
C HIS A 36 -7.22 3.40 -6.59
N SER A 37 -8.54 3.51 -6.78
CA SER A 37 -9.53 3.29 -5.73
C SER A 37 -10.69 2.45 -6.24
N PHE A 38 -11.20 1.60 -5.37
CA PHE A 38 -12.36 0.74 -5.58
C PHE A 38 -13.48 1.18 -4.66
N ALA A 39 -14.71 1.19 -5.19
CA ALA A 39 -15.89 1.43 -4.38
C ALA A 39 -16.14 0.18 -3.52
N ALA A 40 -16.06 0.33 -2.20
CA ALA A 40 -16.37 -0.66 -1.20
C ALA A 40 -17.51 -0.12 -0.33
N GLY A 41 -18.68 -0.74 -0.41
CA GLY A 41 -19.87 -0.30 0.32
C GLY A 41 -19.70 -0.41 1.85
N ARG A 42 -20.57 0.27 2.61
CA ARG A 42 -20.61 0.08 4.06
C ARG A 42 -20.94 -1.38 4.40
N GLY A 43 -20.14 -2.01 5.26
CA GLY A 43 -20.27 -3.43 5.63
C GLY A 43 -19.56 -4.41 4.69
N SER A 44 -18.81 -3.92 3.71
CA SER A 44 -17.92 -4.73 2.86
C SER A 44 -16.84 -5.42 3.69
N LYS A 45 -16.47 -6.65 3.36
CA LYS A 45 -15.38 -7.41 4.03
C LYS A 45 -14.01 -7.18 3.37
N GLU A 46 -13.96 -6.35 2.34
CA GLU A 46 -12.80 -6.08 1.51
C GLU A 46 -11.67 -5.45 2.33
N GLY A 47 -12.00 -4.51 3.23
CA GLY A 47 -11.05 -3.91 4.16
C GLY A 47 -10.46 -4.93 5.14
N GLU A 48 -11.31 -5.81 5.70
CA GLU A 48 -10.88 -6.87 6.63
C GLU A 48 -9.91 -7.85 5.94
N ARG A 49 -10.30 -8.30 4.74
CA ARG A 49 -9.48 -9.19 3.91
C ARG A 49 -8.17 -8.53 3.50
N TYR A 50 -8.20 -7.24 3.18
CA TYR A 50 -7.01 -6.47 2.83
C TYR A 50 -6.01 -6.43 3.99
N VAL A 51 -6.48 -6.10 5.19
CA VAL A 51 -5.64 -6.06 6.40
C VAL A 51 -5.07 -7.45 6.71
N GLU A 52 -5.86 -8.52 6.60
CA GLU A 52 -5.39 -9.90 6.80
C GLU A 52 -4.19 -10.24 5.89
N VAL A 53 -4.33 -9.98 4.59
CA VAL A 53 -3.28 -10.27 3.61
C VAL A 53 -2.08 -9.34 3.81
N LEU A 54 -2.30 -8.06 4.12
CA LEU A 54 -1.23 -7.09 4.40
C LEU A 54 -0.39 -7.53 5.59
N LEU A 55 -1.02 -7.98 6.68
CA LEU A 55 -0.32 -8.50 7.85
C LEU A 55 0.46 -9.78 7.53
N ARG A 56 -0.10 -10.67 6.70
CA ARG A 56 0.62 -11.87 6.24
C ARG A 56 1.88 -11.50 5.44
N ARG A 57 1.77 -10.52 4.54
CA ARG A 57 2.90 -10.00 3.75
C ARG A 57 3.95 -9.31 4.64
N ALA A 58 3.53 -8.44 5.55
CA ALA A 58 4.44 -7.75 6.45
C ALA A 58 5.21 -8.71 7.36
N LYS A 59 4.56 -9.78 7.83
CA LYS A 59 5.24 -10.84 8.60
C LYS A 59 6.27 -11.61 7.78
N ALA A 60 5.97 -11.90 6.52
CA ALA A 60 6.92 -12.56 5.62
C ALA A 60 8.15 -11.69 5.36
N LEU A 61 7.94 -10.38 5.11
CA LEU A 61 9.02 -9.42 4.89
C LEU A 61 9.89 -9.18 6.14
N LYS A 62 9.35 -9.37 7.36
CA LYS A 62 10.14 -9.29 8.60
C LYS A 62 11.03 -10.52 8.83
N ALA A 63 10.72 -11.64 8.19
CA ALA A 63 11.45 -12.89 8.36
C ALA A 63 12.61 -13.07 7.36
N GLU A 64 12.70 -12.18 6.38
CA GLU A 64 13.79 -12.06 5.39
C GLU A 64 14.76 -10.97 5.82
#